data_AF-A0A0A9T338-F1
#
_entry.id   AF-A0A0A9T338-F1
#
_cell.length_a   1.000
_cell.length_b   1.000
_cell.length_c   1.000
_cell.angle_alpha   90.00
_cell.angle_beta   90.00
_cell.angle_gamma   90.00
#
_symmetry.space_group_name_H-M   'P 1'
#
loop_
_entity.id
_entity.type
_entity.pdbx_description
1 polymer ?
#
loop_
_entity_poly.entity_id
_entity_poly.type
_entity_poly.pdbx_seq_one_letter_code
_entity_poly.pdbx_strand_id
1 'polypeptide(L)'
;MTVLSKLLLGSLHVKSYDWAAGPPVAANDHPLTRLATVVLDADLSAPCDALVLYPDSGGNMHRFAAATPCAVVDVLGPPYSKDRDCTYYQELPLSHHDPDETGDVHVKDEQQKKNRLGWLKEMEKPMDLEMYEVPYRGPPIL
;
A
#
# COMPACT_ATOMS: atom_id res chain seq x y z
N MET A 1 -2.71 11.48 3.88
CA MET A 1 -4.15 11.78 4.11
C MET A 1 -4.66 10.79 5.14
N THR A 2 -5.84 11.00 5.73
CA THR A 2 -6.54 9.93 6.45
C THR A 2 -7.64 9.40 5.54
N VAL A 3 -7.69 8.08 5.32
CA VAL A 3 -8.69 7.46 4.45
C VAL A 3 -9.35 6.30 5.17
N LEU A 4 -10.68 6.28 5.14
CA LEU A 4 -11.49 5.14 5.57
C LEU A 4 -11.99 4.41 4.33
N SER A 5 -11.68 3.13 4.21
CA SER A 5 -12.05 2.30 3.06
C SER A 5 -12.92 1.13 3.51
N LYS A 6 -14.07 0.91 2.86
CA LYS A 6 -14.94 -0.23 3.18
C LYS A 6 -15.36 -0.99 1.93
N LEU A 7 -15.05 -2.29 1.91
CA LEU A 7 -15.54 -3.22 0.90
C LEU A 7 -17.02 -3.51 1.15
N LEU A 8 -17.87 -3.09 0.21
CA LEU A 8 -19.32 -3.31 0.27
C LEU A 8 -19.74 -4.61 -0.42
N LEU A 9 -19.00 -5.03 -1.44
CA LEU A 9 -19.33 -6.18 -2.28
C LEU A 9 -18.04 -6.79 -2.83
N GLY A 10 -18.04 -8.12 -2.98
CA GLY A 10 -17.01 -8.87 -3.69
C GLY A 10 -15.84 -9.28 -2.78
N SER A 11 -14.76 -9.70 -3.41
CA SER A 11 -13.49 -10.03 -2.77
C SER A 11 -12.31 -9.45 -3.53
N LEU A 12 -11.35 -8.92 -2.79
CA LEU A 12 -10.13 -8.34 -3.33
C LEU A 12 -8.94 -8.69 -2.43
N HIS A 13 -7.75 -8.68 -3.00
CA HIS A 13 -6.50 -8.75 -2.28
C HIS A 13 -6.03 -7.33 -1.95
N VAL A 14 -5.67 -7.09 -0.69
CA VAL A 14 -5.07 -5.84 -0.22
C VAL A 14 -3.63 -6.09 0.16
N LYS A 15 -2.72 -5.28 -0.40
CA LYS A 15 -1.36 -5.17 0.09
C LYS A 15 -1.04 -3.71 0.42
N SER A 16 -0.55 -3.42 1.61
CA SER A 16 -0.27 -2.06 2.07
C SER A 16 1.02 -1.93 2.86
N TYR A 17 1.55 -0.72 2.90
CA TYR A 17 2.87 -0.36 3.41
C TYR A 17 2.87 0.99 4.11
N ASP A 18 3.76 1.10 5.10
CA ASP A 18 4.22 2.38 5.66
C ASP A 18 5.73 2.51 5.44
N TRP A 19 6.24 3.74 5.39
CA TRP A 19 7.68 3.95 5.22
C TRP A 19 8.45 3.36 6.42
N ALA A 20 9.56 2.68 6.15
CA ALA A 20 10.39 2.15 7.22
C ALA A 20 11.01 3.31 8.04
N ALA A 21 11.17 3.10 9.35
CA ALA A 21 11.79 4.07 10.24
C ALA A 21 13.27 4.29 9.87
N GLY A 22 13.71 5.55 9.90
CA GLY A 22 15.08 5.95 9.56
C GLY A 22 15.16 6.93 8.40
N PRO A 23 16.37 7.43 8.06
CA PRO A 23 16.55 8.31 6.92
C PRO A 23 16.10 7.57 5.63
N PRO A 24 15.64 8.30 4.60
CA PRO A 24 15.32 7.69 3.32
C PRO A 24 16.59 7.03 2.76
N VAL A 25 16.69 5.70 2.91
CA VAL A 25 17.74 4.94 2.25
C VAL A 25 17.27 4.77 0.82
N ALA A 26 17.84 5.55 -0.10
CA ALA A 26 17.70 5.23 -1.51
C ALA A 26 18.46 3.93 -1.77
N ALA A 27 17.86 2.99 -2.51
CA ALA A 27 18.67 1.91 -3.07
C ALA A 27 19.76 2.58 -3.94
N ASN A 28 21.04 2.29 -3.67
CA ASN A 28 22.19 2.98 -4.29
C ASN A 28 22.11 2.98 -5.84
N ASP A 29 21.39 2.00 -6.42
CA ASP A 29 21.24 1.82 -7.86
C ASP A 29 19.95 2.43 -8.45
N HIS A 30 19.02 2.92 -7.63
CA HIS A 30 17.73 3.45 -8.07
C HIS A 30 17.33 4.73 -7.34
N PRO A 31 17.63 5.93 -7.90
CA PRO A 31 17.02 7.16 -7.41
C PRO A 31 15.49 6.98 -7.48
N LEU A 32 14.77 7.43 -6.45
CA LEU A 32 13.32 7.24 -6.23
C LEU A 32 12.86 5.90 -5.63
N THR A 33 13.78 5.04 -5.17
CA THR A 33 13.41 3.82 -4.43
C THR A 33 13.57 4.01 -2.94
N ARG A 34 12.57 3.64 -2.14
CA ARG A 34 12.59 3.79 -0.68
C ARG A 34 12.06 2.53 0.03
N LEU A 35 12.67 2.21 1.16
CA LEU A 35 12.30 1.06 1.98
C LEU A 35 10.97 1.31 2.71
N ALA A 36 10.09 0.32 2.68
CA ALA A 36 8.80 0.33 3.34
C ALA A 36 8.56 -0.97 4.12
N THR A 37 7.68 -0.93 5.10
CA THR A 37 7.23 -2.08 5.90
C THR A 37 5.82 -2.47 5.51
N VAL A 38 5.58 -3.75 5.24
CA VAL A 38 4.27 -4.34 5.00
C VAL A 38 3.40 -4.23 6.25
N VAL A 39 2.25 -3.59 6.08
CA VAL A 39 1.22 -3.38 7.11
C VAL A 39 0.12 -4.42 7.00
N LEU A 40 -0.38 -4.63 5.78
CA LEU A 40 -1.40 -5.62 5.45
C LEU A 40 -1.02 -6.33 4.15
N ASP A 41 -1.22 -7.65 4.11
CA ASP A 41 -1.09 -8.48 2.92
C ASP A 41 -2.10 -9.63 3.08
N ALA A 42 -3.32 -9.42 2.58
CA ALA A 42 -4.45 -10.29 2.87
C ALA A 42 -5.56 -10.22 1.81
N ASP A 43 -6.26 -11.34 1.64
CA ASP A 43 -7.52 -11.40 0.90
C ASP A 43 -8.68 -10.97 1.81
N LEU A 44 -9.50 -10.04 1.32
CA LEU A 44 -10.71 -9.57 1.99
C LEU A 44 -11.94 -9.96 1.17
N SER A 45 -12.99 -10.39 1.86
CA SER A 45 -14.30 -10.69 1.28
C SER A 45 -15.39 -9.97 2.05
N ALA A 46 -16.37 -9.37 1.36
CA ALA A 46 -17.53 -8.77 2.02
C ALA A 46 -18.44 -9.86 2.65
N PRO A 47 -19.01 -9.62 3.84
CA PRO A 47 -18.83 -8.44 4.69
C PRO A 47 -17.51 -8.48 5.46
N CYS A 48 -16.82 -7.33 5.54
CA CYS A 48 -15.64 -7.15 6.38
C CYS A 48 -15.66 -5.78 7.07
N ASP A 49 -14.76 -5.61 8.04
CA ASP A 49 -14.52 -4.34 8.71
C ASP A 49 -13.93 -3.30 7.76
N ALA A 50 -14.09 -2.03 8.12
CA ALA A 50 -13.44 -0.94 7.39
C ALA A 50 -11.92 -0.94 7.66
N LEU A 51 -11.15 -0.59 6.64
CA LEU A 51 -9.74 -0.26 6.77
C LEU A 51 -9.59 1.25 7.04
N VAL A 52 -8.56 1.62 7.79
CA VAL A 52 -8.19 3.02 8.00
C VAL A 52 -6.69 3.18 7.81
N LEU A 53 -6.30 4.20 7.04
CA LEU A 53 -4.92 4.67 6.94
C LEU A 53 -4.81 6.11 7.41
N TYR A 54 -3.62 6.48 7.86
CA TYR A 54 -3.20 7.79 8.33
C TYR A 54 -2.03 8.29 7.48
N PRO A 55 -1.61 9.57 7.61
CA PRO A 55 -0.54 10.13 6.78
C PRO A 55 0.80 9.37 6.80
N ASP A 56 1.12 8.68 7.89
CA ASP A 56 2.39 7.98 8.11
C ASP A 56 2.24 6.57 8.71
N SER A 57 1.01 6.07 8.84
CA SER A 57 0.72 4.80 9.51
C SER A 57 -0.57 4.15 8.99
N GLY A 58 -0.72 2.84 9.19
CA GLY A 58 -1.93 2.11 8.81
C GLY A 58 -1.94 1.66 7.34
N GLY A 59 -0.80 1.73 6.65
CA GLY A 59 -0.68 1.30 5.26
C GLY A 59 -0.97 2.42 4.28
N ASN A 60 -0.33 3.59 4.46
CA ASN A 60 -0.56 4.78 3.65
C ASN A 60 -0.32 4.55 2.14
N MET A 61 0.60 3.64 1.78
CA MET A 61 0.75 3.16 0.40
C MET A 61 0.04 1.81 0.29
N HIS A 62 -0.90 1.64 -0.65
CA HIS A 62 -1.64 0.39 -0.76
C HIS A 62 -2.04 0.07 -2.21
N ARG A 63 -2.35 -1.21 -2.44
CA ARG A 63 -2.87 -1.76 -3.68
C ARG A 63 -4.09 -2.61 -3.38
N PHE A 64 -5.15 -2.38 -4.14
CA PHE A 64 -6.29 -3.29 -4.23
C PHE A 64 -6.22 -4.06 -5.55
N ALA A 65 -6.33 -5.38 -5.48
CA ALA A 65 -6.44 -6.26 -6.64
C ALA A 65 -7.73 -7.06 -6.54
N ALA A 66 -8.72 -6.68 -7.33
CA ALA A 66 -10.04 -7.33 -7.31
C ALA A 66 -9.94 -8.79 -7.79
N ALA A 67 -10.41 -9.73 -6.98
CA ALA A 67 -10.52 -11.15 -7.37
C ALA A 67 -11.90 -11.45 -7.99
N THR A 68 -12.92 -10.67 -7.61
CA THR A 68 -14.27 -10.65 -8.20
C THR A 68 -14.65 -9.21 -8.53
N PRO A 69 -15.78 -8.94 -9.22
CA PRO A 69 -16.36 -7.61 -9.23
C PRO A 69 -16.54 -7.10 -7.79
N CYS A 70 -16.03 -5.90 -7.50
CA CYS A 70 -15.98 -5.31 -6.16
C CYS A 70 -16.59 -3.91 -6.15
N ALA A 71 -17.09 -3.50 -4.99
CA ALA A 71 -17.44 -2.12 -4.71
C ALA A 71 -16.78 -1.70 -3.39
N VAL A 72 -15.95 -0.65 -3.45
CA VAL A 72 -15.28 -0.06 -2.29
C VAL A 72 -15.79 1.37 -2.13
N VAL A 73 -16.08 1.77 -0.90
CA VAL A 73 -16.35 3.17 -0.54
C VAL A 73 -15.16 3.71 0.22
N ASP A 74 -14.60 4.81 -0.29
CA ASP A 74 -13.53 5.56 0.35
C ASP A 74 -14.01 6.93 0.83
N VAL A 75 -13.65 7.28 2.06
CA VAL A 75 -13.84 8.62 2.64
C VAL A 75 -12.47 9.23 2.88
N LEU A 76 -12.15 10.30 2.13
CA LEU A 76 -10.83 10.94 2.13
C LEU A 76 -10.84 12.23 2.94
N GLY A 77 -9.93 12.33 3.91
CA GLY A 77 -9.75 13.51 4.76
C GLY A 77 -8.28 13.96 4.85
N PRO A 78 -7.88 15.08 4.21
CA PRO A 78 -8.58 15.80 3.14
C PRO A 78 -8.52 15.03 1.79
N PRO A 79 -9.31 15.40 0.77
CA PRO A 79 -9.15 14.87 -0.58
C PRO A 79 -7.86 15.37 -1.25
N TYR A 80 -7.51 14.72 -2.38
CA TYR A 80 -6.41 15.13 -3.26
C TYR A 80 -6.61 16.57 -3.76
N SER A 81 -5.49 17.23 -4.09
CA SER A 81 -5.44 18.58 -4.63
C SER A 81 -4.15 18.78 -5.42
N LYS A 82 -3.95 19.93 -6.08
CA LYS A 82 -2.67 20.22 -6.78
C LYS A 82 -1.44 20.12 -5.87
N ASP A 83 -1.58 20.46 -4.58
CA ASP A 83 -0.50 20.37 -3.59
C ASP A 83 -0.42 18.98 -2.91
N ARG A 84 -1.30 18.06 -3.29
CA ARG A 84 -1.45 16.70 -2.76
C ARG A 84 -1.81 15.79 -3.91
N ASP A 85 -0.86 15.57 -4.81
CA ASP A 85 -1.07 14.68 -5.95
C ASP A 85 -0.91 13.21 -5.54
N CYS A 86 -1.42 12.29 -6.35
CA CYS A 86 -1.32 10.86 -6.12
C CYS A 86 -0.06 10.29 -6.80
N THR A 87 0.90 9.84 -5.99
CA THR A 87 2.12 9.18 -6.47
C THR A 87 1.91 7.66 -6.55
N TYR A 88 2.35 7.04 -7.65
CA TYR A 88 2.30 5.60 -7.85
C TYR A 88 3.65 4.96 -7.54
N TYR A 89 3.61 3.72 -7.07
CA TYR A 89 4.79 2.97 -6.67
C TYR A 89 4.77 1.57 -7.27
N GLN A 90 5.94 1.13 -7.73
CA GLN A 90 6.22 -0.26 -8.07
C GLN A 90 6.91 -0.94 -6.89
N GLU A 91 6.40 -2.09 -6.48
CA GLU A 91 7.11 -2.96 -5.53
C GLU A 91 8.26 -3.67 -6.25
N LEU A 92 9.45 -3.61 -5.67
CA LEU A 92 10.62 -4.35 -6.11
C LEU A 92 10.93 -5.48 -5.12
N PRO A 93 11.33 -6.68 -5.60
CA PRO A 93 11.79 -7.75 -4.73
C PRO A 93 12.92 -7.26 -3.82
N LEU A 94 12.91 -7.67 -2.56
CA LEU A 94 14.12 -7.63 -1.74
C LEU A 94 15.09 -8.63 -2.37
N SER A 95 16.08 -8.15 -3.12
CA SER A 95 17.22 -8.98 -3.51
C SER A 95 17.79 -9.62 -2.25
N HIS A 96 17.92 -10.95 -2.22
CA HIS A 96 18.63 -11.66 -1.16
C HIS A 96 20.11 -11.26 -1.20
N HIS A 97 20.44 -10.11 -0.60
CA HIS A 97 21.80 -9.88 -0.14
C HIS A 97 21.91 -10.65 1.18
N ASP A 98 22.26 -11.93 1.09
CA ASP A 98 22.81 -12.66 2.22
C ASP A 98 24.20 -12.08 2.49
N PRO A 99 24.42 -11.38 3.62
CA PRO A 99 25.78 -11.20 4.11
C PRO A 99 26.22 -12.56 4.62
N ASP A 100 27.38 -12.98 4.14
CA ASP A 100 28.12 -14.18 4.50
C ASP A 100 27.88 -14.62 5.97
N GLU A 101 27.64 -15.92 6.15
CA GLU A 101 27.33 -16.53 7.43
C GLU A 101 28.44 -16.25 8.46
N THR A 102 28.15 -15.46 9.49
CA THR A 102 28.87 -15.59 10.76
C THR A 102 28.06 -15.05 11.93
N GLY A 103 27.71 -15.95 12.87
CA GLY A 103 27.53 -15.60 14.28
C GLY A 103 26.10 -15.37 14.78
N ASP A 104 25.43 -16.48 15.06
CA ASP A 104 24.65 -16.81 16.27
C ASP A 104 23.78 -15.78 17.03
N VAL A 105 22.57 -16.26 17.37
CA VAL A 105 21.59 -15.78 18.37
C VAL A 105 20.89 -14.43 18.12
N HIS A 106 19.97 -14.36 17.14
CA HIS A 106 18.66 -13.64 17.19
C HIS A 106 17.77 -13.88 15.93
N VAL A 107 18.04 -14.93 15.14
CA VAL A 107 17.67 -15.06 13.72
C VAL A 107 16.16 -15.14 13.42
N LYS A 108 15.29 -15.48 14.39
CA LYS A 108 13.84 -15.59 14.13
C LYS A 108 13.16 -14.23 13.95
N ASP A 109 13.54 -13.24 14.75
CA ASP A 109 12.95 -11.89 14.69
C ASP A 109 13.43 -11.11 13.47
N GLU A 110 14.69 -11.28 13.07
CA GLU A 110 15.25 -10.61 11.90
C GLU A 110 14.71 -11.18 10.58
N GLN A 111 14.53 -12.50 10.48
CA GLN A 111 13.97 -13.12 9.26
C GLN A 111 12.48 -12.76 9.09
N GLN A 112 11.72 -12.70 10.19
CA GLN A 112 10.32 -12.30 10.17
C GLN A 112 10.15 -10.80 9.91
N LYS A 113 11.09 -9.95 10.35
CA LYS A 113 11.19 -8.53 9.96
C LYS A 113 11.56 -8.36 8.49
N LYS A 114 12.51 -9.14 7.96
CA LYS A 114 12.87 -9.13 6.53
C LYS A 114 11.67 -9.49 5.63
N ASN A 115 10.86 -10.47 6.02
CA ASN A 115 9.62 -10.83 5.32
C ASN A 115 8.54 -9.72 5.32
N ARG A 116 8.72 -8.67 6.13
CA ARG A 116 7.80 -7.53 6.22
C ARG A 116 8.39 -6.29 5.58
N LEU A 117 9.53 -6.35 4.92
CA LEU A 117 10.11 -5.20 4.24
C LEU A 117 9.87 -5.31 2.73
N GLY A 118 9.83 -4.17 2.06
CA GLY A 118 9.70 -4.09 0.61
C GLY A 118 10.31 -2.78 0.09
N TRP A 119 10.86 -2.82 -1.11
CA TRP A 119 11.34 -1.62 -1.79
C TRP A 119 10.21 -1.07 -2.66
N LEU A 120 9.86 0.21 -2.46
CA LEU A 120 8.89 0.90 -3.30
C LEU A 120 9.62 1.93 -4.15
N LYS A 121 9.51 1.80 -5.47
CA LYS A 121 10.07 2.73 -6.45
C LYS A 121 8.96 3.59 -7.01
N GLU A 122 9.10 4.92 -6.92
CA GLU A 122 8.15 5.83 -7.57
C GLU A 122 8.11 5.58 -9.08
N MET A 123 6.91 5.63 -9.63
CA MET A 123 6.66 5.48 -11.05
C MET A 123 5.59 6.45 -11.52
N GLU A 124 5.57 6.71 -12.82
CA GLU A 124 4.44 7.41 -13.43
C GLU A 124 3.17 6.57 -13.34
N LYS A 125 2.00 7.22 -13.48
CA LYS A 125 0.71 6.53 -13.54
C LYS A 125 0.77 5.43 -14.62
N PRO A 126 0.44 4.17 -14.28
CA PRO A 126 0.43 3.09 -15.26
C PRO A 126 -0.48 3.41 -16.46
N MET A 127 -0.02 3.12 -17.68
CA MET A 127 -0.76 3.43 -18.91
C MET A 127 -2.08 2.64 -19.03
N ASP A 128 -2.14 1.47 -18.41
CA ASP A 128 -3.30 0.59 -18.34
C ASP A 128 -4.28 0.95 -17.20
N LEU A 129 -3.98 1.98 -16.40
CA LEU A 129 -4.86 2.45 -15.33
C LEU A 129 -5.91 3.44 -15.85
N GLU A 130 -7.07 2.90 -16.18
CA GLU A 130 -8.24 3.67 -16.61
C GLU A 130 -9.23 3.90 -15.45
N MET A 131 -9.74 5.11 -15.34
CA MET A 131 -10.76 5.48 -14.35
C MET A 131 -11.85 6.30 -15.04
N TYR A 132 -13.10 6.00 -14.73
CA TYR A 132 -14.27 6.67 -15.31
C TYR A 132 -15.15 7.25 -14.23
N GLU A 133 -15.52 8.52 -14.38
CA GLU A 133 -16.50 9.15 -13.51
C GLU A 133 -17.91 8.79 -13.96
N VAL A 134 -18.72 8.34 -13.00
CA VAL A 134 -20.12 8.00 -13.23
C VAL A 134 -21.00 8.80 -12.26
N PRO A 135 -22.13 9.38 -12.71
CA PRO A 135 -23.04 10.08 -11.82
C PRO A 135 -23.60 9.15 -10.74
N TYR A 136 -23.60 9.61 -9.49
CA TYR A 136 -24.25 8.89 -8.40
C TYR A 136 -25.76 8.84 -8.62
N ARG A 137 -26.34 7.62 -8.55
CA ARG A 137 -27.77 7.34 -8.75
C ARG A 137 -28.47 6.75 -7.54
N GLY A 138 -27.80 6.77 -6.38
CA GLY A 138 -28.40 6.31 -5.14
C GLY A 138 -29.31 7.36 -4.49
N PRO A 139 -29.79 7.11 -3.27
CA PRO A 139 -30.58 8.06 -2.50
C PRO A 139 -29.86 9.41 -2.30
N PRO A 140 -30.56 10.55 -2.29
CA PRO A 140 -29.95 11.87 -2.10
C PRO A 140 -29.08 11.95 -0.85
N ILE A 141 -27.92 12.59 -0.98
CA ILE A 141 -27.05 12.96 0.13
C ILE A 141 -27.38 14.43 0.45
N LEU A 142 -27.91 14.67 1.66
CA LEU A 142 -28.34 15.99 2.13
C LEU A 142 -27.23 16.71 2.90
#